data_AF-A0A7S4J5K7-F1
#
_entry.id   AF-A0A7S4J5K7-F1
#
_cell.length_a   1.000
_cell.length_b   1.000
_cell.length_c   1.000
_cell.angle_alpha   90.00
_cell.angle_beta   90.00
_cell.angle_gamma   90.00
#
_symmetry.space_group_name_H-M   'P 1'
#
loop_
_entity.id
_entity.type
_entity.pdbx_description
1 polymer ?
#
loop_
_entity_poly.entity_id
_entity_poly.type
_entity_poly.pdbx_seq_one_letter_code
_entity_poly.pdbx_strand_id
1 'polypeptide(L)'
;MQVIGSLHDPHFPKFRASADTIFYNVSNMVYALLGSVGFMWLLVAVIIFLFVWKPTSNTMISLLAWGIGLTITIVLKMVMMMSARKNVNIALYRAKPRSANIWALAMECWNIGLGGGVVLGRLTQFLLASAVWIGRIDVTFLDENVSFMGYGFDYTPTNFRKEILVHEAHRHPFIDRLGAMYMTRLKHGKVFSSDAGACWRRLFVLALMPWLMRYREETAYYGGDNPAVPEEEKEISDESLFRTKDRGRGRKLVRSVVGKVKVQAIRARDQLVDERIGDLDEAKRRQELIDRRAKRHY
;
A
#
# COMPACT_ATOMS: atom_id res chain seq x y z
N MET A 1 1.15 -5.49 4.94
CA MET A 1 -0.10 -4.79 5.31
C MET A 1 -0.77 -4.40 4.00
N GLN A 2 -1.90 -5.01 3.65
CA GLN A 2 -2.63 -4.60 2.44
C GLN A 2 -3.23 -3.21 2.69
N VAL A 3 -2.97 -2.29 1.77
CA VAL A 3 -3.55 -0.95 1.80
C VAL A 3 -5.01 -1.09 1.37
N ILE A 4 -5.94 -0.61 2.18
CA ILE A 4 -7.36 -0.55 1.79
C ILE A 4 -7.45 0.30 0.53
N GLY A 5 -7.99 -0.29 -0.54
CA GLY A 5 -8.13 0.39 -1.82
C GLY A 5 -8.92 1.69 -1.67
N SER A 6 -8.49 2.73 -2.39
CA SER A 6 -9.23 3.99 -2.43
C SER A 6 -10.65 3.75 -2.93
N LEU A 7 -11.61 4.56 -2.50
CA LEU A 7 -12.97 4.60 -3.07
C LEU A 7 -12.97 4.88 -4.59
N HIS A 8 -11.87 5.42 -5.11
CA HIS A 8 -11.66 5.67 -6.54
C HIS A 8 -11.13 4.47 -7.32
N ASP A 9 -10.83 3.34 -6.66
CA ASP A 9 -10.43 2.11 -7.34
C ASP A 9 -11.63 1.55 -8.14
N PRO A 10 -11.50 1.32 -9.46
CA PRO A 10 -12.59 0.77 -10.28
C PRO A 10 -13.07 -0.60 -9.77
N HIS A 11 -12.24 -1.34 -9.03
CA HIS A 11 -12.60 -2.62 -8.45
C HIS A 11 -13.32 -2.51 -7.11
N PHE A 12 -13.39 -1.32 -6.50
CA PHE A 12 -14.00 -1.11 -5.18
C PHE A 12 -15.46 -1.62 -5.06
N PRO A 13 -16.34 -1.50 -6.08
CA PRO A 13 -17.73 -1.98 -5.99
C PRO A 13 -17.85 -3.47 -5.62
N LYS A 14 -16.86 -4.30 -5.95
CA LYS A 14 -16.85 -5.75 -5.61
C LYS A 14 -16.87 -6.01 -4.10
N PHE A 15 -16.32 -5.10 -3.31
CA PHE A 15 -16.26 -5.23 -1.86
C PHE A 15 -17.55 -4.80 -1.17
N ARG A 16 -18.44 -4.07 -1.86
CA ARG A 16 -19.75 -3.66 -1.31
C ARG A 16 -20.83 -4.73 -1.48
N ALA A 17 -20.64 -5.66 -2.41
CA ALA A 17 -21.60 -6.72 -2.68
C ALA A 17 -21.44 -7.90 -1.71
N SER A 18 -22.58 -8.53 -1.37
CA SER A 18 -22.65 -9.83 -0.68
C SER A 18 -21.96 -9.85 0.69
N ALA A 19 -22.47 -9.07 1.64
CA ALA A 19 -21.99 -9.05 3.02
C ALA A 19 -22.06 -10.45 3.69
N ASP A 20 -22.98 -11.30 3.26
CA ASP A 20 -23.15 -12.66 3.79
C ASP A 20 -21.91 -13.55 3.60
N THR A 21 -21.06 -13.22 2.61
CA THR A 21 -19.82 -13.99 2.35
C THR A 21 -18.76 -13.86 3.44
N ILE A 22 -18.90 -12.88 4.34
CA ILE A 22 -17.98 -12.63 5.45
C ILE A 22 -17.96 -13.79 6.44
N PHE A 23 -19.10 -14.45 6.67
CA PHE A 23 -19.20 -15.55 7.63
C PHE A 23 -18.38 -16.79 7.22
N TYR A 24 -17.94 -16.89 5.97
CA TYR A 24 -17.11 -18.00 5.51
C TYR A 24 -15.64 -17.88 5.92
N ASN A 25 -15.16 -16.71 6.36
CA ASN A 25 -13.72 -16.50 6.64
C ASN A 25 -13.19 -17.42 7.74
N VAL A 26 -13.98 -17.64 8.81
CA VAL A 26 -13.59 -18.54 9.91
C VAL A 26 -13.46 -19.98 9.41
N SER A 27 -14.46 -20.47 8.67
CA SER A 27 -14.42 -21.81 8.08
C SER A 27 -13.25 -21.95 7.11
N ASN A 28 -13.04 -20.96 6.23
CA ASN A 28 -11.92 -20.94 5.29
C ASN A 28 -10.58 -21.00 6.03
N MET A 29 -10.41 -20.28 7.13
CA MET A 29 -9.19 -20.34 7.95
C MET A 29 -8.95 -21.73 8.54
N VAL A 30 -10.00 -22.37 9.07
CA VAL A 30 -9.89 -23.73 9.65
C VAL A 30 -9.55 -24.75 8.57
N TYR A 31 -10.27 -24.75 7.43
CA TYR A 31 -10.01 -25.68 6.34
C TYR A 31 -8.66 -25.42 5.66
N ALA A 32 -8.25 -24.16 5.52
CA ALA A 32 -6.94 -23.81 4.98
C ALA A 32 -5.80 -24.29 5.90
N LEU A 33 -5.96 -24.16 7.23
CA LEU A 33 -4.99 -24.68 8.19
C LEU A 33 -4.92 -26.21 8.13
N LEU A 34 -6.05 -26.91 8.18
CA LEU A 34 -6.09 -28.37 8.06
C LEU A 34 -5.52 -28.86 6.73
N GLY A 35 -5.89 -28.19 5.63
CA GLY A 35 -5.38 -28.47 4.29
C GLY A 35 -3.87 -28.26 4.19
N SER A 36 -3.34 -27.15 4.71
CA SER A 36 -1.91 -26.86 4.70
C SER A 36 -1.09 -27.88 5.50
N VAL A 37 -1.56 -28.26 6.70
CA VAL A 37 -0.92 -29.28 7.53
C VAL A 37 -0.94 -30.64 6.84
N GLY A 38 -2.10 -31.06 6.32
CA GLY A 38 -2.25 -32.32 5.59
C GLY A 38 -1.37 -32.38 4.35
N PHE A 39 -1.33 -31.31 3.56
CA PHE A 39 -0.49 -31.21 2.37
C PHE A 39 1.00 -31.24 2.71
N MET A 40 1.42 -30.56 3.77
CA MET A 40 2.83 -30.58 4.20
C MET A 40 3.27 -31.99 4.64
N TRP A 41 2.44 -32.68 5.42
CA TRP A 41 2.71 -34.08 5.79
C TRP A 41 2.73 -35.01 4.59
N LEU A 42 1.80 -34.84 3.64
CA LEU A 42 1.78 -35.60 2.39
C LEU A 42 3.06 -35.38 1.59
N LEU A 43 3.52 -34.14 1.44
CA LEU A 43 4.74 -33.80 0.70
C LEU A 43 5.96 -34.48 1.33
N VAL A 44 6.12 -34.38 2.65
CA VAL A 44 7.22 -35.03 3.38
C VAL A 44 7.13 -36.55 3.26
N ALA A 45 5.93 -37.13 3.42
CA ALA A 45 5.71 -38.56 3.29
C ALA A 45 6.04 -39.06 1.88
N VAL A 46 5.65 -38.33 0.83
CA VAL A 46 5.99 -38.66 -0.57
C VAL A 46 7.50 -38.62 -0.79
N ILE A 47 8.20 -37.61 -0.28
CA ILE A 47 9.68 -37.54 -0.39
C ILE A 47 10.30 -38.76 0.29
N ILE A 48 9.95 -39.05 1.54
CA ILE A 48 10.49 -40.20 2.28
C ILE A 48 10.16 -41.51 1.57
N PHE A 49 8.91 -41.67 1.13
CA PHE A 49 8.44 -42.85 0.41
C PHE A 49 9.25 -43.08 -0.88
N LEU A 50 9.51 -42.04 -1.67
CA LEU A 50 10.31 -42.14 -2.91
C LEU A 50 11.73 -42.64 -2.66
N PHE A 51 12.33 -42.31 -1.52
CA PHE A 51 13.66 -42.79 -1.13
C PHE A 51 13.65 -44.20 -0.53
N VAL A 52 12.62 -44.55 0.24
CA VAL A 52 12.49 -45.85 0.93
C VAL A 52 12.03 -46.96 -0.03
N TRP A 53 11.21 -46.64 -1.02
CA TRP A 53 10.66 -47.62 -1.96
C TRP A 53 11.73 -48.15 -2.93
N LYS A 54 12.05 -49.45 -2.84
CA LYS A 54 13.17 -50.08 -3.57
C LYS A 54 13.18 -49.77 -5.08
N PRO A 55 12.06 -49.91 -5.83
CA PRO A 55 12.01 -49.56 -7.25
C PRO A 55 12.39 -48.11 -7.59
N THR A 56 12.02 -47.12 -6.77
CA THR A 56 12.23 -45.69 -7.06
C THR A 56 13.55 -45.16 -6.49
N SER A 57 14.09 -45.84 -5.48
CA SER A 57 15.29 -45.40 -4.75
C SER A 57 16.49 -45.14 -5.67
N ASN A 58 16.77 -46.05 -6.62
CA ASN A 58 17.87 -45.89 -7.57
C ASN A 58 17.72 -44.65 -8.47
N THR A 59 16.49 -44.39 -8.94
CA THR A 59 16.18 -43.21 -9.74
C THR A 59 16.34 -41.93 -8.90
N MET A 60 15.90 -41.94 -7.64
CA MET A 60 16.03 -40.79 -6.74
C MET A 60 17.48 -40.47 -6.39
N ILE A 61 18.31 -41.48 -6.15
CA ILE A 61 19.76 -41.30 -5.91
C ILE A 61 20.43 -40.71 -7.16
N SER A 62 20.05 -41.20 -8.35
CA SER A 62 20.55 -40.66 -9.62
C SER A 62 20.13 -39.20 -9.78
N LEU A 63 18.86 -38.88 -9.52
CA LEU A 63 18.33 -37.51 -9.60
C LEU A 63 19.03 -36.58 -8.59
N LEU A 64 19.33 -37.07 -7.39
CA LEU A 64 20.10 -36.33 -6.38
C LEU A 64 21.54 -36.04 -6.87
N ALA A 65 22.21 -37.01 -7.49
CA ALA A 65 23.53 -36.80 -8.09
C ALA A 65 23.47 -35.74 -9.22
N TRP A 66 22.44 -35.79 -10.07
CA TRP A 66 22.18 -34.74 -11.07
C TRP A 66 21.97 -33.37 -10.42
N GLY A 67 21.21 -33.30 -9.32
CA GLY A 67 21.00 -32.09 -8.54
C GLY A 67 22.31 -31.50 -8.02
N ILE A 68 23.18 -32.33 -7.42
CA ILE A 68 24.51 -31.90 -6.96
C ILE A 68 25.34 -31.36 -8.13
N GLY A 69 25.41 -32.08 -9.26
CA GLY A 69 26.09 -31.61 -10.46
C GLY A 69 25.59 -30.23 -10.92
N LEU A 70 24.27 -30.06 -10.96
CA LEU A 70 23.64 -28.79 -11.33
C LEU A 70 24.04 -27.67 -10.35
N THR A 71 24.01 -27.91 -9.03
CA THR A 71 24.45 -26.91 -8.05
C THR A 71 25.90 -26.48 -8.26
N ILE A 72 26.81 -27.43 -8.53
CA ILE A 72 28.23 -27.13 -8.82
C ILE A 72 28.34 -26.25 -10.07
N THR A 73 27.60 -26.56 -11.15
CA THR A 73 27.62 -25.74 -12.37
C THR A 73 27.09 -24.31 -12.15
N ILE A 74 26.09 -24.14 -11.29
CA ILE A 74 25.57 -22.81 -10.93
C ILE A 74 26.63 -22.02 -10.15
N VAL A 75 27.27 -22.64 -9.15
CA VAL A 75 28.33 -21.99 -8.37
C VAL A 75 29.49 -21.59 -9.28
N LEU A 76 29.92 -22.48 -10.17
CA LEU A 76 30.97 -22.19 -11.15
C LEU A 76 30.59 -21.01 -12.05
N LYS A 77 29.36 -20.99 -12.55
CA LYS A 77 28.83 -19.86 -13.32
C LYS A 77 28.84 -18.56 -12.52
N MET A 78 28.46 -18.57 -11.24
CA MET A 78 28.51 -17.36 -10.40
C MET A 78 29.94 -16.83 -10.29
N VAL A 79 30.92 -17.71 -10.06
CA VAL A 79 32.34 -17.34 -9.99
C VAL A 79 32.83 -16.78 -11.33
N MET A 80 32.48 -17.42 -12.45
CA MET A 80 32.81 -16.93 -13.79
C MET A 80 32.19 -15.57 -14.07
N MET A 81 30.92 -15.34 -13.71
CA MET A 81 30.26 -14.04 -13.85
C MET A 81 30.93 -12.97 -13.00
N MET A 82 31.30 -13.27 -11.76
CA MET A 82 32.01 -12.33 -10.89
C MET A 82 33.37 -11.95 -11.48
N SER A 83 34.11 -12.92 -12.02
CA SER A 83 35.40 -12.67 -12.70
C SER A 83 35.22 -11.84 -13.98
N ALA A 84 34.26 -12.18 -14.83
CA ALA A 84 33.97 -11.44 -16.06
C ALA A 84 33.52 -10.00 -15.76
N ARG A 85 32.66 -9.81 -14.74
CA ARG A 85 32.23 -8.48 -14.27
C ARG A 85 33.38 -7.64 -13.75
N LYS A 86 34.38 -8.22 -13.11
CA LYS A 86 35.53 -7.46 -12.60
C LYS A 86 36.53 -7.11 -13.71
N ASN A 87 36.74 -8.01 -14.67
CA ASN A 87 37.84 -7.91 -15.63
C ASN A 87 37.44 -7.30 -16.99
N VAL A 88 36.17 -7.41 -17.37
CA VAL A 88 35.71 -7.11 -18.75
C VAL A 88 34.68 -5.98 -18.79
N ASN A 89 33.86 -5.86 -17.75
CA ASN A 89 32.83 -4.82 -17.64
C ASN A 89 33.19 -3.85 -16.52
N ILE A 90 32.88 -2.56 -16.71
CA ILE A 90 32.89 -1.56 -15.65
C ILE A 90 31.45 -1.06 -15.56
N ALA A 91 30.74 -1.52 -14.53
CA ALA A 91 29.29 -1.33 -14.41
C ALA A 91 28.53 -1.80 -15.66
N LEU A 92 27.82 -0.89 -16.34
CA LEU A 92 27.03 -1.16 -17.55
C LEU A 92 27.86 -1.05 -18.84
N TYR A 93 29.12 -0.61 -18.77
CA TYR A 93 29.98 -0.38 -19.94
C TYR A 93 30.97 -1.52 -20.17
N ARG A 94 31.24 -1.81 -21.45
CA ARG A 94 32.23 -2.82 -21.87
C ARG A 94 33.61 -2.16 -21.93
N ALA A 95 34.51 -2.51 -21.00
CA ALA A 95 35.89 -1.99 -21.03
C ALA A 95 36.71 -2.64 -22.15
N LYS A 96 36.43 -3.91 -22.47
CA LYS A 96 37.11 -4.67 -23.54
C LYS A 96 36.07 -5.34 -24.45
N PRO A 97 35.72 -4.75 -25.62
CA PRO A 97 34.57 -5.19 -26.40
C PRO A 97 34.73 -6.60 -26.98
N ARG A 98 35.93 -6.98 -27.43
CA ARG A 98 36.19 -8.32 -27.99
C ARG A 98 35.98 -9.43 -26.96
N SER A 99 36.62 -9.29 -25.79
CA SER A 99 36.45 -10.25 -24.69
C SER A 99 35.02 -10.26 -24.17
N ALA A 100 34.36 -9.09 -24.08
CA ALA A 100 32.97 -9.00 -23.64
C ALA A 100 32.02 -9.80 -24.53
N ASN A 101 32.21 -9.77 -25.84
CA ASN A 101 31.37 -10.52 -26.78
C ASN A 101 31.57 -12.04 -26.64
N ILE A 102 32.81 -12.51 -26.48
CA ILE A 102 33.11 -13.94 -26.27
C ILE A 102 32.49 -14.42 -24.95
N TRP A 103 32.66 -13.65 -23.88
CA TRP A 103 32.06 -13.96 -22.58
C TRP A 103 30.53 -13.92 -22.64
N ALA A 104 29.94 -12.97 -23.36
CA ALA A 104 28.49 -12.91 -23.54
C ALA A 104 27.96 -14.16 -24.26
N LEU A 105 28.57 -14.56 -25.38
CA LEU A 105 28.20 -15.77 -26.11
C LEU A 105 28.31 -17.03 -25.24
N ALA A 106 29.43 -17.17 -24.51
CA ALA A 106 29.63 -18.29 -23.60
C ALA A 106 28.55 -18.34 -22.50
N MET A 107 28.18 -17.18 -21.95
CA MET A 107 27.13 -17.06 -20.93
C MET A 107 25.73 -17.30 -21.49
N GLU A 108 25.45 -16.93 -22.75
CA GLU A 108 24.21 -17.21 -23.45
C GLU A 108 24.03 -18.72 -23.67
N CYS A 109 25.05 -19.41 -24.20
CA CYS A 109 25.03 -20.87 -24.34
C CYS A 109 24.81 -21.57 -22.99
N TRP A 110 25.48 -21.09 -21.93
CA TRP A 110 25.30 -21.62 -20.58
C TRP A 110 23.87 -21.36 -20.06
N ASN A 111 23.31 -20.19 -20.32
CA ASN A 111 21.95 -19.83 -19.92
C ASN A 111 20.90 -20.67 -20.64
N ILE A 112 21.10 -21.01 -21.92
CA ILE A 112 20.21 -21.91 -22.65
C ILE A 112 20.18 -23.28 -21.96
N GLY A 113 21.35 -23.82 -21.60
CA GLY A 113 21.44 -25.09 -20.85
C GLY A 113 20.75 -25.05 -19.49
N LEU A 114 20.86 -23.93 -18.76
CA LEU A 114 20.20 -23.77 -17.45
C LEU A 114 18.73 -23.34 -17.53
N GLY A 115 18.25 -22.89 -18.69
CA GLY A 115 16.92 -22.31 -18.85
C GLY A 115 15.80 -23.24 -18.41
N GLY A 116 15.91 -24.53 -18.77
CA GLY A 116 14.95 -25.55 -18.32
C GLY A 116 14.91 -25.72 -16.80
N GLY A 117 16.08 -25.65 -16.15
CA GLY A 117 16.19 -25.70 -14.69
C GLY A 117 15.55 -24.50 -14.00
N VAL A 118 15.58 -23.31 -14.61
CA VAL A 118 14.92 -22.12 -14.06
C VAL A 118 13.40 -22.26 -14.10
N VAL A 119 12.84 -22.80 -15.18
CA VAL A 119 11.39 -23.04 -15.28
C VAL A 119 10.94 -24.08 -14.27
N LEU A 120 11.67 -25.20 -14.16
CA LEU A 120 11.39 -26.22 -13.15
C LEU A 120 11.52 -25.66 -11.73
N GLY A 121 12.58 -24.90 -11.45
CA GLY A 121 12.77 -24.25 -10.16
C GLY A 121 11.63 -23.30 -9.81
N ARG A 122 11.14 -22.51 -10.79
CA ARG A 122 9.97 -21.65 -10.61
C ARG A 122 8.70 -22.44 -10.34
N LEU A 123 8.48 -23.55 -11.04
CA LEU A 123 7.35 -24.43 -10.79
C LEU A 123 7.40 -25.01 -9.37
N THR A 124 8.56 -25.50 -8.94
CA THR A 124 8.75 -26.01 -7.58
C THR A 124 8.55 -24.91 -6.53
N GLN A 125 9.09 -23.71 -6.75
CA GLN A 125 8.86 -22.55 -5.89
C GLN A 125 7.38 -22.20 -5.81
N PHE A 126 6.65 -22.24 -6.92
CA PHE A 126 5.21 -21.97 -6.94
C PHE A 126 4.42 -23.04 -6.18
N LEU A 127 4.77 -24.33 -6.33
CA LEU A 127 4.14 -25.42 -5.57
C LEU A 127 4.41 -25.28 -4.07
N LEU A 128 5.65 -25.02 -3.67
CA LEU A 128 6.00 -24.82 -2.26
C LEU A 128 5.36 -23.54 -1.69
N ALA A 129 5.34 -22.46 -2.47
CA ALA A 129 4.64 -21.24 -2.10
C ALA A 129 3.15 -21.52 -1.93
N SER A 130 2.50 -22.25 -2.84
CA SER A 130 1.08 -22.61 -2.68
C SER A 130 0.84 -23.44 -1.42
N ALA A 131 1.74 -24.36 -1.08
CA ALA A 131 1.63 -25.19 0.13
C ALA A 131 1.65 -24.36 1.41
N VAL A 132 2.52 -23.36 1.47
CA VAL A 132 2.72 -22.50 2.65
C VAL A 132 1.71 -21.34 2.68
N TRP A 133 1.36 -20.78 1.52
CA TRP A 133 0.45 -19.62 1.42
C TRP A 133 -1.02 -19.99 1.38
N ILE A 134 -1.41 -21.24 1.11
CA ILE A 134 -2.84 -21.63 1.14
C ILE A 134 -3.49 -21.35 2.49
N GLY A 135 -2.71 -21.41 3.58
CA GLY A 135 -3.14 -21.09 4.95
C GLY A 135 -3.35 -19.60 5.23
N ARG A 136 -2.86 -18.71 4.36
CA ARG A 136 -2.92 -17.26 4.57
C ARG A 136 -4.13 -16.66 3.87
N ILE A 137 -5.05 -16.12 4.65
CA ILE A 137 -6.26 -15.43 4.17
C ILE A 137 -6.03 -13.94 3.86
N ASP A 138 -4.90 -13.38 4.30
CA ASP A 138 -4.62 -11.94 4.27
C ASP A 138 -3.90 -11.47 2.99
N VAL A 139 -3.44 -12.39 2.15
CA VAL A 139 -2.67 -12.10 0.94
C VAL A 139 -3.30 -12.81 -0.25
N THR A 140 -3.46 -12.08 -1.35
CA THR A 140 -3.86 -12.63 -2.65
C THR A 140 -2.74 -13.48 -3.23
N PHE A 141 -3.01 -14.75 -3.48
CA PHE A 141 -2.07 -15.68 -4.08
C PHE A 141 -2.02 -15.52 -5.59
N LEU A 142 -3.17 -15.30 -6.22
CA LEU A 142 -3.31 -15.02 -7.64
C LEU A 142 -3.51 -13.52 -7.89
N ASP A 143 -3.04 -13.06 -9.04
CA ASP A 143 -3.30 -11.69 -9.49
C ASP A 143 -4.81 -11.50 -9.73
N GLU A 144 -5.33 -10.31 -9.41
CA GLU A 144 -6.76 -10.03 -9.50
C GLU A 144 -7.31 -10.14 -10.94
N ASN A 145 -6.44 -10.07 -11.96
CA ASN A 145 -6.83 -10.22 -13.37
C ASN A 145 -6.90 -11.69 -13.82
N VAL A 146 -6.40 -12.64 -13.02
CA VAL A 146 -6.45 -14.07 -13.35
C VAL A 146 -7.82 -14.62 -12.96
N SER A 147 -8.80 -14.36 -13.81
CA SER A 147 -10.14 -14.96 -13.73
C SER A 147 -10.33 -15.95 -14.87
N PHE A 148 -10.86 -17.13 -14.56
CA PHE A 148 -11.21 -18.12 -15.57
C PHE A 148 -12.71 -18.08 -15.78
N MET A 149 -13.14 -17.69 -16.99
CA MET A 149 -14.56 -17.53 -17.33
C MET A 149 -15.32 -16.58 -16.37
N GLY A 150 -14.65 -15.52 -15.90
CA GLY A 150 -15.23 -14.57 -14.92
C GLY A 150 -15.26 -15.07 -13.48
N TYR A 151 -14.85 -16.31 -13.22
CA TYR A 151 -14.67 -16.83 -11.87
C TYR A 151 -13.26 -16.50 -11.36
N GLY A 152 -13.19 -15.76 -10.25
CA GLY A 152 -11.94 -15.54 -9.53
C GLY A 152 -11.63 -16.73 -8.62
N PHE A 153 -10.53 -17.43 -8.88
CA PHE A 153 -10.14 -18.61 -8.08
C PHE A 153 -9.79 -18.28 -6.63
N ASP A 154 -9.36 -17.04 -6.35
CA ASP A 154 -8.91 -16.60 -5.03
C ASP A 154 -9.87 -15.57 -4.41
N TYR A 155 -11.00 -16.05 -3.89
CA TYR A 155 -12.03 -15.21 -3.27
C TYR A 155 -11.82 -14.98 -1.77
N THR A 156 -11.00 -15.80 -1.11
CA THR A 156 -10.79 -15.74 0.35
C THR A 156 -10.23 -14.40 0.83
N PRO A 157 -9.18 -13.82 0.21
CA PRO A 157 -8.66 -12.51 0.59
C PRO A 157 -9.67 -11.39 0.31
N THR A 158 -10.52 -11.55 -0.71
CA THR A 158 -11.60 -10.61 -0.99
C THR A 158 -12.62 -10.60 0.15
N ASN A 159 -13.02 -11.77 0.64
CA ASN A 159 -13.93 -11.88 1.79
C ASN A 159 -13.30 -11.36 3.09
N PHE A 160 -12.00 -11.58 3.29
CA PHE A 160 -11.26 -11.01 4.42
C PHE A 160 -11.24 -9.48 4.39
N ARG A 161 -11.00 -8.88 3.21
CA ARG A 161 -11.10 -7.41 3.04
C ARG A 161 -12.52 -6.91 3.32
N LYS A 162 -13.56 -7.62 2.87
CA LYS A 162 -14.96 -7.27 3.18
C LYS A 162 -15.23 -7.28 4.68
N GLU A 163 -14.71 -8.27 5.40
CA GLU A 163 -14.82 -8.35 6.86
C GLU A 163 -14.19 -7.13 7.54
N ILE A 164 -12.97 -6.75 7.11
CA ILE A 164 -12.30 -5.53 7.61
C ILE A 164 -13.15 -4.29 7.35
N LEU A 165 -13.67 -4.13 6.12
CA LEU A 165 -14.50 -2.99 5.77
C LEU A 165 -15.81 -2.93 6.57
N VAL A 166 -16.45 -4.09 6.81
CA VAL A 166 -17.65 -4.16 7.64
C VAL A 166 -17.32 -3.83 9.09
N HIS A 167 -16.20 -4.33 9.62
CA HIS A 167 -15.74 -3.97 10.96
C HIS A 167 -15.43 -2.48 11.08
N GLU A 168 -14.75 -1.90 10.09
CA GLU A 168 -14.42 -0.47 10.07
C GLU A 168 -15.69 0.39 9.94
N ALA A 169 -16.66 -0.05 9.14
CA ALA A 169 -17.94 0.66 8.96
C ALA A 169 -18.81 0.66 10.24
N HIS A 170 -18.83 -0.44 11.00
CA HIS A 170 -19.67 -0.56 12.20
C HIS A 170 -18.96 -0.17 13.50
N ARG A 171 -17.63 -0.32 13.56
CA ARG A 171 -16.80 -0.08 14.74
C ARG A 171 -15.60 0.77 14.36
N HIS A 172 -15.88 2.00 14.01
CA HIS A 172 -14.83 2.96 13.77
C HIS A 172 -14.33 3.51 15.11
N PRO A 173 -13.04 3.33 15.47
CA PRO A 173 -12.54 3.69 16.80
C PRO A 173 -12.75 5.17 17.14
N PHE A 174 -12.85 6.04 16.13
CA PHE A 174 -13.14 7.45 16.33
C PHE A 174 -14.63 7.73 16.60
N ILE A 175 -15.54 6.99 15.95
CA ILE A 175 -16.98 7.12 16.21
C ILE A 175 -17.29 6.58 17.60
N ASP A 176 -16.71 5.45 17.99
CA ASP A 176 -16.89 4.87 19.33
C ASP A 176 -16.40 5.81 20.43
N ARG A 177 -15.20 6.40 20.26
CA ARG A 177 -14.68 7.40 21.20
C ARG A 177 -15.54 8.67 21.25
N LEU A 178 -16.05 9.12 20.10
CA LEU A 178 -16.98 10.26 20.03
C LEU A 178 -18.30 9.95 20.75
N GLY A 179 -18.87 8.77 20.52
CA GLY A 179 -20.07 8.27 21.21
C GLY A 179 -19.85 8.19 22.72
N ALA A 180 -18.75 7.60 23.17
CA ALA A 180 -18.37 7.56 24.58
C ALA A 180 -18.23 8.95 25.19
N MET A 181 -17.66 9.91 24.44
CA MET A 181 -17.55 11.30 24.86
C MET A 181 -18.94 11.95 25.07
N TYR A 182 -19.88 11.73 24.15
CA TYR A 182 -21.26 12.21 24.29
C TYR A 182 -22.02 11.53 25.43
N MET A 183 -21.84 10.22 25.64
CA MET A 183 -22.44 9.51 26.78
C MET A 183 -21.88 10.02 28.11
N THR A 184 -20.58 10.34 28.17
CA THR A 184 -19.94 10.95 29.34
C THR A 184 -20.50 12.34 29.62
N ARG A 185 -20.80 13.13 28.58
CA ARG A 185 -21.49 14.41 28.71
C ARG A 185 -22.86 14.25 29.36
N LEU A 186 -23.66 13.26 28.93
CA LEU A 186 -24.97 13.00 29.51
C LEU A 186 -24.87 12.60 30.99
N LYS A 187 -23.90 11.75 31.33
CA LYS A 187 -23.66 11.29 32.71
C LYS A 187 -23.23 12.41 33.66
N HIS A 188 -22.38 13.33 33.21
CA HIS A 188 -21.79 14.37 34.07
C HIS A 188 -22.40 15.77 33.89
N GLY A 189 -23.41 15.90 33.01
CA GLY A 189 -24.19 17.12 32.81
C GLY A 189 -23.33 18.37 32.56
N LYS A 190 -23.56 19.41 33.36
CA LYS A 190 -22.92 20.73 33.18
C LYS A 190 -21.41 20.70 33.44
N VAL A 191 -20.89 19.77 34.25
CA VAL A 191 -19.46 19.66 34.57
C VAL A 191 -18.63 19.33 33.33
N PHE A 192 -19.18 18.51 32.44
CA PHE A 192 -18.54 18.15 31.17
C PHE A 192 -18.54 19.29 30.14
N SER A 193 -19.49 20.23 30.25
CA SER A 193 -19.62 21.37 29.34
C SER A 193 -18.71 22.55 29.68
N SER A 194 -17.83 22.42 30.68
CA SER A 194 -16.84 23.44 31.03
C SER A 194 -15.98 23.83 29.82
N ASP A 195 -15.44 25.05 29.83
CA ASP A 195 -14.60 25.56 28.73
C ASP A 195 -13.40 24.64 28.42
N ALA A 196 -12.86 23.96 29.44
CA ALA A 196 -11.84 22.93 29.28
C ALA A 196 -12.35 21.73 28.44
N GLY A 197 -13.55 21.22 28.71
CA GLY A 197 -14.20 20.15 27.93
C GLY A 197 -14.59 20.58 26.51
N ALA A 198 -14.90 21.87 26.29
CA ALA A 198 -15.11 22.42 24.95
C ALA A 198 -13.80 22.48 24.13
N CYS A 199 -12.67 22.79 24.76
CA CYS A 199 -11.36 22.79 24.11
C CYS A 199 -10.94 21.37 23.70
N TRP A 200 -11.13 20.37 24.57
CA TRP A 200 -10.87 18.96 24.24
C TRP A 200 -11.74 18.45 23.09
N ARG A 201 -13.03 18.81 23.03
CA ARG A 201 -13.91 18.47 21.90
C ARG A 201 -13.40 19.04 20.58
N ARG A 202 -12.95 20.29 20.57
CA ARG A 202 -12.40 20.92 19.36
C ARG A 202 -11.07 20.29 18.94
N LEU A 203 -10.18 20.00 19.90
CA LEU A 203 -8.92 19.32 19.63
C LEU A 203 -9.18 17.93 19.03
N PHE A 204 -10.15 17.21 19.58
CA PHE A 204 -10.54 15.87 19.11
C PHE A 204 -11.14 15.90 17.70
N VAL A 205 -12.06 16.83 17.42
CA VAL A 205 -12.62 17.02 16.06
C VAL A 205 -11.54 17.45 15.07
N LEU A 206 -10.61 18.32 15.47
CA LEU A 206 -9.47 18.73 14.63
C LEU A 206 -8.53 17.56 14.33
N ALA A 207 -8.22 16.74 15.34
CA ALA A 207 -7.30 15.62 15.18
C ALA A 207 -7.91 14.47 14.37
N LEU A 208 -9.21 14.21 14.52
CA LEU A 208 -9.85 13.02 13.96
C LEU A 208 -10.63 13.27 12.68
N MET A 209 -11.16 14.48 12.51
CA MET A 209 -11.97 14.84 11.37
C MET A 209 -11.47 16.16 10.75
N PRO A 210 -10.21 16.25 10.33
CA PRO A 210 -9.67 17.48 9.73
C PRO A 210 -10.43 17.87 8.45
N TRP A 211 -11.08 16.92 7.77
CA TRP A 211 -11.94 17.22 6.62
C TRP A 211 -13.20 18.01 7.00
N LEU A 212 -13.74 17.83 8.21
CA LEU A 212 -14.89 18.61 8.69
C LEU A 212 -14.54 20.09 8.86
N MET A 213 -13.27 20.41 9.16
CA MET A 213 -12.78 21.80 9.15
C MET A 213 -12.75 22.37 7.74
N ARG A 214 -12.29 21.59 6.75
CA ARG A 214 -12.34 22.01 5.33
C ARG A 214 -13.76 22.24 4.85
N TYR A 215 -14.69 21.31 5.14
CA TYR A 215 -16.10 21.48 4.80
C TYR A 215 -16.70 22.72 5.46
N ARG A 216 -16.33 23.02 6.71
CA ARG A 216 -16.79 24.22 7.41
C ARG A 216 -16.23 25.50 6.80
N GLU A 217 -14.96 25.49 6.37
CA GLU A 217 -14.35 26.62 5.68
C GLU A 217 -14.98 26.83 4.29
N GLU A 218 -15.22 25.74 3.55
CA GLU A 218 -15.90 25.79 2.25
C GLU A 218 -17.36 26.26 2.40
N THR A 219 -18.13 25.72 3.34
CA THR A 219 -19.50 26.22 3.59
C THR A 219 -19.52 27.64 4.15
N ALA A 220 -18.54 28.07 4.95
CA ALA A 220 -18.42 29.47 5.37
C ALA A 220 -18.02 30.40 4.22
N TYR A 221 -17.28 29.89 3.23
CA TYR A 221 -16.86 30.63 2.04
C TYR A 221 -17.98 30.73 0.99
N TYR A 222 -18.75 29.66 0.78
CA TYR A 222 -19.88 29.62 -0.16
C TYR A 222 -21.22 30.05 0.46
N GLY A 223 -21.35 30.04 1.80
CA GLY A 223 -22.55 30.45 2.53
C GLY A 223 -22.69 31.96 2.73
N GLY A 224 -21.75 32.76 2.21
CA GLY A 224 -21.85 34.22 2.19
C GLY A 224 -22.91 34.74 1.22
N ASP A 225 -23.12 34.05 0.09
CA ASP A 225 -23.91 34.57 -1.04
C ASP A 225 -24.81 33.48 -1.68
N ASN A 226 -25.38 32.57 -0.90
CA ASN A 226 -26.36 31.60 -1.43
C ASN A 226 -27.79 32.14 -1.20
N PRO A 227 -28.47 32.73 -2.22
CA PRO A 227 -29.77 33.38 -2.07
C PRO A 227 -30.96 32.42 -1.87
N ALA A 228 -30.70 31.11 -1.73
CA ALA A 228 -31.73 30.08 -1.75
C ALA A 228 -32.03 29.42 -0.39
N VAL A 229 -31.43 29.89 0.71
CA VAL A 229 -31.82 29.42 2.06
C VAL A 229 -32.91 30.37 2.60
N PRO A 230 -34.15 29.88 2.82
CA PRO A 230 -35.23 30.69 3.36
C PRO A 230 -34.82 31.35 4.69
N GLU A 231 -35.11 32.63 4.85
CA GLU A 231 -34.69 33.42 6.02
C GLU A 231 -35.21 32.86 7.36
N GLU A 232 -36.25 32.03 7.36
CA GLU A 232 -36.84 31.45 8.58
C GLU A 232 -35.92 30.47 9.34
N GLU A 233 -34.93 29.84 8.69
CA GLU A 233 -33.97 28.96 9.39
C GLU A 233 -32.76 29.70 9.98
N LYS A 234 -32.55 30.98 9.63
CA LYS A 234 -31.41 31.77 10.15
C LYS A 234 -31.59 32.23 11.59
N GLU A 235 -32.82 32.34 12.09
CA GLU A 235 -33.06 32.88 13.44
C GLU A 235 -32.92 31.86 14.57
N ILE A 236 -32.99 30.55 14.30
CA ILE A 236 -33.02 29.53 15.37
C ILE A 236 -31.64 28.93 15.68
N SER A 237 -30.69 28.98 14.74
CA SER A 237 -29.43 28.21 14.85
C SER A 237 -28.28 28.93 15.58
N ASP A 238 -28.11 30.24 15.43
CA ASP A 238 -26.81 30.86 15.76
C ASP A 238 -26.76 31.75 17.02
N GLU A 239 -27.90 32.20 17.57
CA GLU A 239 -27.86 33.19 18.65
C GLU A 239 -28.18 32.67 20.06
N SER A 240 -28.86 31.52 20.18
CA SER A 240 -29.32 31.01 21.48
C SER A 240 -28.33 30.10 22.21
N LEU A 241 -27.37 29.47 21.50
CA LEU A 241 -26.49 28.46 22.13
C LEU A 241 -25.14 28.99 22.65
N PHE A 242 -24.75 30.23 22.33
CA PHE A 242 -23.38 30.71 22.61
C PHE A 242 -23.23 32.16 23.13
N ARG A 243 -24.32 32.83 23.55
CA ARG A 243 -24.23 34.08 24.31
C ARG A 243 -23.81 33.84 25.77
N THR A 244 -22.56 33.42 25.99
CA THR A 244 -21.85 33.72 27.24
C THR A 244 -21.23 35.12 27.12
N LYS A 245 -21.64 36.01 28.03
CA LYS A 245 -21.57 37.48 27.96
C LYS A 245 -20.15 38.08 28.09
N ASP A 246 -19.08 37.28 28.00
CA ASP A 246 -17.72 37.69 28.42
C ASP A 246 -16.63 37.57 27.33
N ARG A 247 -17.00 37.65 26.04
CA ARG A 247 -16.06 37.44 24.91
C ARG A 247 -15.59 38.72 24.20
N GLY A 248 -15.49 39.84 24.91
CA GLY A 248 -15.00 41.11 24.34
C GLY A 248 -13.48 41.17 24.10
N ARG A 249 -12.66 40.58 24.98
CA ARG A 249 -11.18 40.73 24.92
C ARG A 249 -10.45 39.62 24.17
N GLY A 250 -10.88 38.36 24.28
CA GLY A 250 -10.17 37.22 23.65
C GLY A 250 -10.28 37.16 22.11
N ARG A 251 -11.41 37.60 21.53
CA ARG A 251 -11.64 37.53 20.07
C ARG A 251 -10.74 38.49 19.27
N LYS A 252 -10.40 39.66 19.83
CA LYS A 252 -9.48 40.61 19.18
C LYS A 252 -8.06 40.07 19.10
N LEU A 253 -7.58 39.40 20.16
CA LEU A 253 -6.23 38.83 20.18
C LEU A 253 -6.09 37.68 19.18
N VAL A 254 -7.04 36.74 19.18
CA VAL A 254 -7.01 35.57 18.27
C VAL A 254 -7.13 36.00 16.79
N ARG A 255 -8.00 36.96 16.44
CA ARG A 255 -8.04 37.49 15.06
C ARG A 255 -6.73 38.16 14.65
N SER A 256 -6.07 38.89 15.55
CA SER A 256 -4.79 39.54 15.22
C SER A 256 -3.65 38.54 15.02
N VAL A 257 -3.61 37.46 15.82
CA VAL A 257 -2.57 36.43 15.72
C VAL A 257 -2.81 35.54 14.49
N VAL A 258 -4.04 35.10 14.25
CA VAL A 258 -4.39 34.29 13.07
C VAL A 258 -4.16 35.09 11.77
N GLY A 259 -4.46 36.40 11.77
CA GLY A 259 -4.17 37.27 10.63
C GLY A 259 -2.67 37.35 10.32
N LYS A 260 -1.83 37.54 11.34
CA LYS A 260 -0.36 37.60 11.17
C LYS A 260 0.23 36.27 10.68
N VAL A 261 -0.24 35.14 11.22
CA VAL A 261 0.22 33.81 10.80
C VAL A 261 -0.19 33.50 9.34
N LYS A 262 -1.41 33.87 8.95
CA LYS A 262 -1.89 33.65 7.57
C LYS A 262 -1.08 34.47 6.55
N VAL A 263 -0.74 35.72 6.88
CA VAL A 263 0.10 36.58 6.02
C VAL A 263 1.54 36.05 5.91
N GLN A 264 2.11 35.52 7.00
CA GLN A 264 3.43 34.89 6.97
C GLN A 264 3.44 33.60 6.14
N ALA A 265 2.41 32.76 6.27
CA ALA A 265 2.29 31.52 5.50
C ALA A 265 2.13 31.79 3.98
N ILE A 266 1.37 32.83 3.61
CA ILE A 266 1.23 33.24 2.20
C ILE A 266 2.58 33.72 1.66
N ARG A 267 3.31 34.59 2.38
CA ARG A 267 4.66 35.03 1.95
C ARG A 267 5.65 33.88 1.81
N ALA A 268 5.66 32.93 2.74
CA ALA A 268 6.54 31.76 2.66
C ALA A 268 6.19 30.86 1.46
N ARG A 269 4.90 30.74 1.13
CA ARG A 269 4.45 30.01 -0.05
C ARG A 269 4.88 30.72 -1.33
N ASP A 270 4.75 32.03 -1.41
CA ASP A 270 5.15 32.80 -2.60
C ASP A 270 6.67 32.70 -2.84
N GLN A 271 7.48 32.78 -1.78
CA GLN A 271 8.93 32.56 -1.87
C GLN A 271 9.32 31.17 -2.42
N LEU A 272 8.63 30.11 -1.96
CA LEU A 272 8.87 28.75 -2.45
C LEU A 272 8.43 28.56 -3.91
N VAL A 273 7.40 29.29 -4.35
CA VAL A 273 6.95 29.28 -5.75
C VAL A 273 7.99 29.98 -6.63
N ASP A 274 8.51 31.12 -6.19
CA ASP A 274 9.55 31.86 -6.93
C ASP A 274 10.86 31.07 -7.04
N GLU A 275 11.30 30.39 -5.97
CA GLU A 275 12.47 29.50 -6.00
C GLU A 275 12.28 28.35 -7.02
N ARG A 276 11.10 27.72 -7.02
CA ARG A 276 10.80 26.64 -7.97
C ARG A 276 10.77 27.11 -9.42
N ILE A 277 10.28 28.31 -9.68
CA ILE A 277 10.29 28.89 -11.04
C ILE A 277 11.74 29.13 -11.49
N GLY A 278 12.60 29.62 -10.59
CA GLY A 278 14.04 29.77 -10.84
C GLY A 278 14.73 28.46 -11.22
N ASP A 279 14.51 27.40 -10.43
CA ASP A 279 15.10 26.08 -10.70
C ASP A 279 14.65 25.49 -12.05
N LEU A 280 13.37 25.68 -12.41
CA LEU A 280 12.80 25.25 -13.68
C LEU A 280 13.43 25.97 -14.89
N ASP A 281 13.65 27.28 -14.76
CA ASP A 281 14.30 28.06 -15.80
C ASP A 281 15.78 27.71 -15.95
N GLU A 282 16.48 27.41 -14.85
CA GLU A 282 17.87 26.92 -14.93
C GLU A 282 17.95 25.53 -15.59
N ALA A 283 17.04 24.62 -15.25
CA ALA A 283 16.95 23.31 -15.87
C ALA A 283 16.70 23.40 -17.38
N LYS A 284 15.79 24.28 -17.82
CA LYS A 284 15.55 24.55 -19.25
C LYS A 284 16.80 25.06 -19.96
N ARG A 285 17.54 26.03 -19.37
CA ARG A 285 18.79 26.52 -19.97
C ARG A 285 19.87 25.43 -20.08
N ARG A 286 19.97 24.53 -19.08
CA ARG A 286 20.88 23.38 -19.14
C ARG A 286 20.51 22.42 -20.27
N GLN A 287 19.21 22.15 -20.45
CA GLN A 287 18.70 21.32 -21.54
C GLN A 287 19.05 21.91 -22.91
N GLU A 288 18.82 23.22 -23.11
CA GLU A 288 19.15 23.92 -24.35
C GLU A 288 20.66 23.89 -24.67
N LEU A 289 21.52 23.99 -23.66
CA LEU A 289 22.97 23.87 -23.83
C LEU A 289 23.40 22.47 -24.26
N ILE A 290 22.76 21.42 -23.72
CA ILE A 290 23.00 20.03 -24.13
C ILE A 290 22.58 19.84 -25.58
N ASP A 291 21.40 20.33 -25.98
CA ASP A 291 20.92 20.23 -27.35
C ASP A 291 21.82 20.99 -28.35
N ARG A 292 22.32 22.17 -27.98
CA ARG A 292 23.29 22.93 -28.79
C ARG A 292 24.65 22.23 -28.90
N ARG A 293 25.04 21.40 -27.94
CA ARG A 293 26.25 20.57 -28.03
C ARG A 293 26.02 19.36 -28.92
N ALA A 294 24.87 18.69 -28.80
CA ALA A 294 24.50 17.57 -29.65
C ALA A 294 24.48 17.96 -31.15
N LYS A 295 23.92 19.13 -31.48
CA LYS A 295 23.89 19.66 -32.87
C LYS A 295 25.26 20.02 -33.45
N ARG A 296 26.32 20.16 -32.64
CA ARG A 296 27.68 20.45 -33.14
C ARG A 296 28.49 19.19 -33.46
N HIS A 297 27.99 18.02 -33.07
CA HIS A 297 28.65 16.72 -33.28
C HIS A 297 28.00 15.86 -34.37
N TYR A 298 26.97 16.40 -35.04
CA TYR A 298 26.37 15.88 -36.28
C TYR A 298 26.67 16.84 -37.42
#